data_AF-A0A2C9KJH9-F1
#
_entry.id   AF-A0A2C9KJH9-F1
#
_cell.length_a   1.000
_cell.length_b   1.000
_cell.length_c   1.000
_cell.angle_alpha   90.00
_cell.angle_beta   90.00
_cell.angle_gamma   90.00
#
_symmetry.space_group_name_H-M   'P 1'
#
loop_
_entity.id
_entity.type
_entity.pdbx_description
1 polymer ?
#
loop_
_entity_poly.entity_id
_entity_poly.type
_entity_poly.pdbx_seq_one_letter_code
_entity_poly.pdbx_strand_id
1 'polypeptide(L)'
;MLNDSIGKGGNMNEGGNRAGRSNRKRFIVLVVVLIAATAVALTVGFVLHYQINDEDGKGEKDVTTSRMGVLVDCLPELRRHEEKMSGKEDECQRRGCLWRKLSDKGAPWCTYPRSSGYILNGAINETSQSYSAELTRSPAALASYQEPVYDLLSVHIEWQTENRVRVKITPKNVQRWELPASILNIESSNGSVNRNTSLYTVTFTDRPWGVAITRKSSGSVIFNSSFPGMLLADLFLQLTTRLPNENVYGFGEHRHESFKHDMNWRLWSMFTRDSGPNSDWNLYGQHPVYMNVEDDGQANMVLLKNTNAMEVLLQPNPDPAITYITIGGVLDFYIFLGSSPSDVVKHYIQ
;
A
#
# COMPACT_ATOMS: atom_id res chain seq x y z
N MET A 1 -4.50 -87.16 -75.44
CA MET A 1 -4.54 -86.93 -76.91
C MET A 1 -4.55 -85.43 -77.10
N LEU A 2 -3.49 -84.87 -77.67
CA LEU A 2 -3.50 -84.30 -79.03
C LEU A 2 -4.61 -83.25 -79.16
N ASN A 3 -4.36 -82.00 -79.54
CA ASN A 3 -3.26 -81.48 -80.32
C ASN A 3 -3.29 -79.96 -80.27
N ASP A 4 -2.15 -79.38 -80.62
CA ASP A 4 -1.92 -77.98 -80.94
C ASP A 4 -2.97 -77.34 -81.85
N SER A 5 -3.09 -76.02 -81.74
CA SER A 5 -3.37 -75.14 -82.88
C SER A 5 -2.86 -73.73 -82.58
N ILE A 6 -1.79 -73.36 -83.30
CA ILE A 6 -1.16 -72.03 -83.33
C ILE A 6 -1.94 -71.12 -84.29
N GLY A 7 -2.10 -69.84 -83.93
CA GLY A 7 -2.54 -68.79 -84.86
C GLY A 7 -2.41 -67.38 -84.25
N LYS A 8 -1.59 -66.54 -84.89
CA LYS A 8 -1.20 -65.16 -84.50
C LYS A 8 -2.30 -64.10 -84.66
N GLY A 9 -2.12 -62.99 -83.93
CA GLY A 9 -2.71 -61.65 -84.12
C GLY A 9 -2.98 -61.06 -82.74
N GLY A 10 -2.48 -59.91 -82.28
CA GLY A 10 -2.26 -58.62 -82.93
C GLY A 10 -2.75 -57.56 -81.92
N ASN A 11 -1.85 -56.69 -81.46
CA ASN A 11 -2.00 -55.56 -80.53
C ASN A 11 -3.34 -54.79 -80.59
N MET A 12 -3.90 -54.38 -79.44
CA MET A 12 -3.64 -53.07 -78.81
C MET A 12 -4.41 -52.89 -77.49
N ASN A 13 -3.74 -52.26 -76.52
CA ASN A 13 -4.15 -51.93 -75.16
C ASN A 13 -5.36 -50.98 -75.05
N GLU A 14 -6.09 -51.10 -73.94
CA GLU A 14 -6.20 -49.99 -72.98
C GLU A 14 -6.52 -50.51 -71.58
N GLY A 15 -5.65 -50.20 -70.62
CA GLY A 15 -5.80 -50.50 -69.21
C GLY A 15 -5.82 -49.23 -68.38
N GLY A 16 -6.54 -49.25 -67.25
CA GLY A 16 -6.36 -48.25 -66.20
C GLY A 16 -7.60 -48.02 -65.34
N ASN A 17 -7.61 -48.57 -64.11
CA ASN A 17 -8.00 -47.88 -62.86
C ASN A 17 -8.29 -48.87 -61.72
N ARG A 18 -7.28 -49.21 -60.91
CA ARG A 18 -7.50 -49.83 -59.59
C ARG A 18 -6.70 -49.21 -58.43
N ALA A 19 -5.73 -48.33 -58.69
CA ALA A 19 -4.86 -47.77 -57.64
C ALA A 19 -5.39 -46.49 -56.94
N GLY A 20 -6.26 -45.69 -57.57
CA GLY A 20 -6.75 -44.41 -57.00
C GLY A 20 -7.82 -44.53 -55.89
N ARG A 21 -8.45 -45.70 -55.73
CA ARG A 21 -9.61 -45.87 -54.84
C ARG A 21 -9.25 -46.11 -53.37
N SER A 22 -8.03 -46.61 -53.09
CA SER A 22 -7.56 -46.94 -51.73
C SER A 22 -7.08 -45.70 -50.97
N ASN A 23 -6.29 -44.83 -51.62
CA ASN A 23 -5.78 -43.59 -51.01
C ASN A 23 -6.91 -42.58 -50.73
N ARG A 24 -7.94 -42.53 -51.59
CA ARG A 24 -9.11 -41.67 -51.38
C ARG A 24 -9.91 -42.06 -50.13
N LYS A 25 -10.05 -43.36 -49.85
CA LYS A 25 -10.71 -43.84 -48.62
C LYS A 25 -9.92 -43.50 -47.36
N ARG A 26 -8.59 -43.66 -47.38
CA ARG A 26 -7.72 -43.27 -46.24
C ARG A 26 -7.74 -41.77 -45.98
N PHE A 27 -7.73 -40.95 -47.04
CA PHE A 27 -7.85 -39.50 -46.94
C PHE A 27 -9.20 -39.07 -46.36
N ILE A 28 -10.30 -39.68 -46.80
CA ILE A 28 -11.64 -39.40 -46.26
C ILE A 28 -11.72 -39.78 -44.77
N VAL A 29 -11.18 -40.93 -44.37
CA VAL A 29 -11.17 -41.33 -42.95
C VAL A 29 -10.36 -40.36 -42.10
N LEU A 30 -9.19 -39.91 -42.56
CA LEU A 30 -8.38 -38.93 -41.84
C LEU A 30 -9.11 -37.58 -41.69
N VAL A 31 -9.78 -37.12 -42.74
CA VAL A 31 -10.56 -35.87 -42.68
C VAL A 31 -11.74 -36.00 -41.72
N VAL A 32 -12.46 -37.13 -41.72
CA VAL A 32 -13.56 -37.38 -40.79
C VAL A 32 -13.09 -37.43 -39.34
N VAL A 33 -11.94 -38.08 -39.07
CA VAL A 33 -11.33 -38.12 -37.73
C VAL A 33 -10.91 -36.73 -37.28
N LEU A 34 -10.35 -35.91 -38.17
CA LEU A 34 -9.94 -34.55 -37.85
C LEU A 34 -11.16 -33.66 -37.51
N ILE A 35 -12.25 -33.78 -38.28
CA ILE A 35 -13.50 -33.05 -38.03
C ILE A 35 -14.15 -33.49 -36.71
N ALA A 36 -14.12 -34.79 -36.41
CA ALA A 36 -14.62 -35.28 -35.13
C ALA A 36 -13.79 -34.76 -33.95
N ALA A 37 -12.46 -34.74 -34.08
CA ALA A 37 -11.57 -34.21 -33.05
C ALA A 37 -11.77 -32.70 -32.82
N THR A 38 -11.96 -31.91 -33.87
CA THR A 38 -12.24 -30.47 -33.72
C THR A 38 -13.61 -30.21 -33.12
N ALA A 39 -14.64 -30.99 -33.47
CA ALA A 39 -15.95 -30.89 -32.85
C ALA A 39 -15.93 -31.22 -31.34
N VAL A 40 -15.16 -32.25 -30.94
CA VAL A 40 -14.95 -32.58 -29.52
C VAL A 40 -14.18 -31.47 -28.80
N ALA A 41 -13.12 -30.92 -29.41
CA ALA A 41 -12.37 -29.82 -28.80
C ALA A 41 -13.22 -28.55 -28.62
N LEU A 42 -14.08 -28.22 -29.60
CA LEU A 42 -14.98 -27.07 -29.51
C LEU A 42 -16.08 -27.29 -28.48
N THR A 43 -16.63 -28.50 -28.36
CA THR A 43 -17.64 -28.81 -27.35
C THR A 43 -17.06 -28.83 -25.94
N VAL A 44 -15.86 -29.40 -25.75
CA VAL A 44 -15.15 -29.33 -24.46
C VAL A 44 -14.77 -27.90 -24.12
N GLY A 45 -14.27 -27.12 -25.09
CA GLY A 45 -13.98 -25.69 -24.90
C GLY A 45 -15.23 -24.88 -24.55
N PHE A 46 -16.36 -25.16 -25.19
CA PHE A 46 -17.64 -24.51 -24.90
C PHE A 46 -18.19 -24.91 -23.53
N VAL A 47 -18.10 -26.19 -23.14
CA VAL A 47 -18.52 -26.67 -21.82
C VAL A 47 -17.63 -26.11 -20.72
N LEU A 48 -16.31 -26.05 -20.91
CA LEU A 48 -15.39 -25.41 -19.95
C LEU A 48 -15.63 -23.90 -19.86
N HIS A 49 -15.86 -23.22 -20.99
CA HIS A 49 -16.21 -21.79 -20.98
C HIS A 49 -17.55 -21.55 -20.27
N TYR A 50 -18.54 -22.44 -20.46
CA TYR A 50 -19.82 -22.35 -19.78
C TYR A 50 -19.69 -22.66 -18.28
N GLN A 51 -18.93 -23.69 -17.88
CA GLN A 51 -18.69 -24.01 -16.46
C GLN A 51 -17.89 -22.94 -15.73
N ILE A 52 -16.98 -22.23 -16.41
CA ILE A 52 -16.28 -21.06 -15.83
C ILE A 52 -17.24 -19.87 -15.66
N ASN A 53 -18.22 -19.71 -16.56
CA ASN A 53 -19.16 -18.58 -16.52
C ASN A 53 -20.43 -18.83 -15.68
N ASP A 54 -20.77 -20.09 -15.34
CA ASP A 54 -21.97 -20.43 -14.56
C ASP A 54 -21.73 -20.38 -13.03
N GLU A 55 -20.48 -20.17 -12.58
CA GLU A 55 -20.20 -19.85 -11.17
C GLU A 55 -20.53 -18.39 -10.79
N ASP A 56 -20.73 -17.49 -11.76
CA ASP A 56 -21.11 -16.08 -11.52
C ASP A 56 -22.63 -15.86 -11.45
N GLY A 57 -23.42 -16.94 -11.45
CA GLY A 57 -24.84 -16.90 -11.74
C GLY A 57 -25.78 -17.43 -10.65
N LYS A 58 -25.48 -17.32 -9.34
CA LYS A 58 -26.50 -17.41 -8.26
C LYS A 58 -25.91 -17.16 -6.86
N GLY A 59 -26.30 -16.04 -6.28
CA GLY A 59 -26.17 -15.74 -4.85
C GLY A 59 -25.16 -14.63 -4.59
N GLU A 60 -25.69 -13.45 -4.27
CA GLU A 60 -24.99 -12.39 -3.54
C GLU A 60 -24.55 -12.96 -2.18
N LYS A 61 -23.44 -13.71 -2.18
CA LYS A 61 -22.70 -14.02 -0.97
C LYS A 61 -21.83 -12.81 -0.74
N ASP A 62 -22.15 -12.08 0.32
CA ASP A 62 -21.29 -11.06 0.92
C ASP A 62 -19.94 -11.73 1.28
N VAL A 63 -18.99 -11.78 0.33
CA VAL A 63 -17.67 -12.39 0.52
C VAL A 63 -16.84 -11.43 1.38
N THR A 64 -17.07 -11.46 2.69
CA THR A 64 -16.20 -10.79 3.66
C THR A 64 -14.82 -11.43 3.59
N THR A 65 -13.85 -10.69 3.07
CA THR A 65 -12.46 -11.17 2.91
C THR A 65 -11.64 -10.80 4.16
N SER A 66 -10.75 -11.70 4.59
CA SER A 66 -9.77 -11.39 5.64
C SER A 66 -8.81 -10.30 5.16
N ARG A 67 -8.40 -9.42 6.08
CA ARG A 67 -7.38 -8.40 5.79
C ARG A 67 -6.03 -9.05 5.45
N MET A 68 -5.35 -8.44 4.48
CA MET A 68 -3.99 -8.78 4.09
C MET A 68 -3.15 -7.50 4.07
N GLY A 69 -2.18 -7.37 4.97
CA GLY A 69 -1.29 -6.23 5.00
C GLY A 69 -1.91 -4.98 5.65
N VAL A 70 -1.14 -3.89 5.53
CA VAL A 70 -1.61 -2.56 5.90
C VAL A 70 -2.61 -2.05 4.87
N LEU A 71 -3.75 -1.55 5.32
CA LEU A 71 -4.74 -0.89 4.48
C LEU A 71 -4.64 0.61 4.70
N VAL A 72 -4.77 1.37 3.62
CA VAL A 72 -4.81 2.83 3.67
C VAL A 72 -6.14 3.28 3.07
N ASP A 73 -6.96 3.88 3.93
CA ASP A 73 -8.33 4.27 3.62
C ASP A 73 -8.38 5.42 2.59
N CYS A 74 -9.14 5.20 1.51
CA CYS A 74 -9.29 6.17 0.43
C CYS A 74 -10.55 7.06 0.58
N LEU A 75 -11.41 6.78 1.55
CA LEU A 75 -12.57 7.60 1.93
C LEU A 75 -12.55 7.93 3.42
N PRO A 76 -11.46 8.55 3.95
CA PRO A 76 -11.30 8.81 5.38
C PRO A 76 -12.47 9.60 6.00
N GLU A 77 -13.11 10.48 5.23
CA GLU A 77 -14.25 11.29 5.66
C GLU A 77 -15.52 10.48 5.95
N LEU A 78 -15.63 9.26 5.42
CA LEU A 78 -16.79 8.38 5.63
C LEU A 78 -16.56 7.34 6.74
N ARG A 79 -15.33 7.21 7.24
CA ARG A 79 -14.90 6.14 8.17
C ARG A 79 -15.74 6.03 9.45
N ARG A 80 -16.19 7.16 10.01
CA ARG A 80 -17.00 7.16 11.26
C ARG A 80 -18.44 6.68 11.08
N HIS A 81 -18.83 6.34 9.85
CA HIS A 81 -20.19 5.98 9.52
C HIS A 81 -20.20 4.71 8.67
N GLU A 82 -20.05 3.55 9.32
CA GLU A 82 -20.12 2.24 8.68
C GLU A 82 -21.38 2.10 7.80
N GLU A 83 -22.53 2.58 8.29
CA GLU A 83 -23.78 2.65 7.53
C GLU A 83 -23.67 3.53 6.27
N LYS A 84 -22.90 4.62 6.33
CA LYS A 84 -22.67 5.49 5.16
C LYS A 84 -21.60 4.95 4.21
N MET A 85 -20.77 4.00 4.64
CA MET A 85 -19.87 3.28 3.72
C MET A 85 -20.68 2.31 2.86
N SER A 86 -21.75 1.71 3.38
CA SER A 86 -22.66 0.90 2.57
C SER A 86 -23.18 1.67 1.35
N GLY A 87 -23.04 1.10 0.15
CA GLY A 87 -23.43 1.73 -1.10
C GLY A 87 -22.45 2.79 -1.64
N LYS A 88 -21.20 2.85 -1.15
CA LYS A 88 -20.17 3.77 -1.63
C LYS A 88 -19.14 3.16 -2.58
N GLU A 89 -19.44 1.99 -3.13
CA GLU A 89 -18.59 1.33 -4.13
C GLU A 89 -18.31 2.23 -5.33
N ASP A 90 -19.35 2.81 -5.94
CA ASP A 90 -19.20 3.73 -7.08
C ASP A 90 -18.36 4.95 -6.74
N GLU A 91 -18.47 5.47 -5.51
CA GLU A 91 -17.66 6.59 -5.05
C GLU A 91 -16.19 6.22 -4.87
N CYS A 92 -15.94 5.04 -4.30
CA CYS A 92 -14.59 4.49 -4.18
C CYS A 92 -13.93 4.29 -5.56
N GLN A 93 -14.63 3.65 -6.48
CA GLN A 93 -14.13 3.36 -7.83
C GLN A 93 -13.93 4.63 -8.65
N ARG A 94 -14.81 5.65 -8.49
CA ARG A 94 -14.63 6.96 -9.15
C ARG A 94 -13.42 7.72 -8.61
N ARG A 95 -13.04 7.52 -7.35
CA ARG A 95 -11.74 7.96 -6.80
C ARG A 95 -10.60 7.00 -7.18
N GLY A 96 -10.77 6.12 -8.17
CA GLY A 96 -9.70 5.23 -8.62
C GLY A 96 -9.19 4.28 -7.53
N CYS A 97 -10.00 4.00 -6.52
CA CYS A 97 -9.66 3.18 -5.37
C CYS A 97 -10.29 1.79 -5.43
N LEU A 98 -9.81 0.90 -4.56
CA LEU A 98 -10.20 -0.50 -4.53
C LEU A 98 -11.32 -0.69 -3.49
N TRP A 99 -12.47 -1.15 -3.98
CA TRP A 99 -13.60 -1.53 -3.13
C TRP A 99 -13.51 -3.00 -2.74
N ARG A 100 -13.57 -3.30 -1.44
CA ARG A 100 -13.67 -4.65 -0.90
C ARG A 100 -14.23 -4.61 0.51
N LYS A 101 -15.37 -5.29 0.73
CA LYS A 101 -15.90 -5.46 2.09
C LYS A 101 -15.03 -6.40 2.91
N LEU A 102 -14.72 -5.99 4.12
CA LEU A 102 -13.88 -6.74 5.06
C LEU A 102 -14.71 -7.24 6.24
N SER A 103 -14.30 -8.36 6.83
CA SER A 103 -14.88 -8.89 8.07
C SER A 103 -14.52 -8.05 9.30
N ASP A 104 -13.40 -7.34 9.25
CA ASP A 104 -12.85 -6.58 10.36
C ASP A 104 -13.73 -5.35 10.62
N LYS A 105 -14.39 -5.31 11.78
CA LYS A 105 -15.23 -4.17 12.17
C LYS A 105 -14.40 -2.88 12.21
N GLY A 106 -14.87 -1.84 11.53
CA GLY A 106 -14.20 -0.53 11.44
C GLY A 106 -13.12 -0.44 10.35
N ALA A 107 -12.78 -1.54 9.69
CA ALA A 107 -11.84 -1.51 8.56
C ALA A 107 -12.42 -0.79 7.34
N PRO A 108 -11.61 -0.04 6.58
CA PRO A 108 -12.06 0.66 5.40
C PRO A 108 -12.38 -0.34 4.28
N TRP A 109 -13.56 -0.17 3.66
CA TRP A 109 -13.92 -0.94 2.46
C TRP A 109 -13.37 -0.32 1.18
N CYS A 110 -12.96 0.95 1.23
CA CYS A 110 -12.31 1.64 0.12
C CYS A 110 -10.85 1.92 0.44
N THR A 111 -9.92 1.36 -0.34
CA THR A 111 -8.48 1.45 -0.07
C THR A 111 -7.69 1.90 -1.29
N TYR A 112 -6.54 2.54 -1.06
CA TYR A 112 -5.68 2.95 -2.17
C TYR A 112 -5.08 1.73 -2.91
N PRO A 113 -5.05 1.74 -4.25
CA PRO A 113 -4.27 0.77 -5.00
C PRO A 113 -2.77 1.04 -4.80
N ARG A 114 -1.93 0.02 -5.01
CA ARG A 114 -0.46 0.13 -4.88
C ARG A 114 0.17 1.20 -5.78
N SER A 115 -0.51 1.58 -6.85
CA SER A 115 -0.08 2.62 -7.78
C SER A 115 -0.27 4.04 -7.24
N SER A 116 -1.03 4.23 -6.15
CA SER A 116 -1.30 5.54 -5.57
C SER A 116 -0.17 6.02 -4.66
N GLY A 117 0.13 7.32 -4.73
CA GLY A 117 1.18 7.97 -3.96
C GLY A 117 2.19 8.64 -4.89
N TYR A 118 3.46 8.63 -4.46
CA TYR A 118 4.57 9.26 -5.18
C TYR A 118 5.60 8.21 -5.58
N ILE A 119 6.45 8.58 -6.55
CA ILE A 119 7.60 7.81 -7.00
C ILE A 119 8.84 8.70 -6.98
N LEU A 120 10.02 8.09 -6.89
CA LEU A 120 11.29 8.81 -6.95
C LEU A 120 11.43 9.55 -8.30
N ASN A 121 11.78 10.84 -8.25
CA ASN A 121 12.07 11.67 -9.40
C ASN A 121 13.58 11.95 -9.46
N GLY A 122 14.30 11.13 -10.23
CA GLY A 122 15.75 11.20 -10.35
C GLY A 122 16.49 10.31 -9.35
N ALA A 123 17.63 10.78 -8.84
CA ALA A 123 18.47 10.05 -7.90
C ALA A 123 18.37 10.65 -6.49
N ILE A 124 18.68 9.83 -5.49
CA ILE A 124 18.84 10.30 -4.11
C ILE A 124 20.20 10.97 -3.98
N ASN A 125 20.20 12.22 -3.53
CA ASN A 125 21.42 12.96 -3.21
C ASN A 125 21.84 12.60 -1.79
N GLU A 126 22.95 11.87 -1.69
CA GLU A 126 23.43 11.33 -0.43
C GLU A 126 24.67 12.07 0.10
N THR A 127 24.67 12.38 1.38
CA THR A 127 25.86 12.75 2.14
C THR A 127 26.05 11.76 3.29
N SER A 128 27.10 11.91 4.09
CA SER A 128 27.27 11.11 5.30
C SER A 128 26.20 11.41 6.36
N GLN A 129 25.57 12.59 6.33
CA GLN A 129 24.68 13.10 7.38
C GLN A 129 23.25 13.36 6.92
N SER A 130 22.98 13.28 5.63
CA SER A 130 21.66 13.58 5.08
C SER A 130 21.39 12.88 3.77
N TYR A 131 20.13 12.57 3.52
CA TYR A 131 19.61 12.20 2.21
C TYR A 131 18.60 13.26 1.74
N SER A 132 18.68 13.62 0.47
CA SER A 132 17.72 14.51 -0.18
C SER A 132 17.20 13.86 -1.45
N ALA A 133 15.89 13.85 -1.63
CA ALA A 133 15.27 13.28 -2.82
C ALA A 133 14.12 14.17 -3.30
N GLU A 134 13.83 14.11 -4.59
CA GLU A 134 12.63 14.69 -5.16
C GLU A 134 11.66 13.57 -5.51
N LEU A 135 10.38 13.80 -5.29
CA LEU A 135 9.33 12.87 -5.66
C LEU A 135 8.40 13.51 -6.67
N THR A 136 7.85 12.69 -7.55
CA THR A 136 6.77 13.07 -8.43
C THR A 136 5.55 12.21 -8.16
N ARG A 137 4.36 12.80 -8.23
CA ARG A 137 3.11 12.08 -8.04
C ARG A 137 3.02 10.98 -9.08
N SER A 138 2.67 9.77 -8.65
CA SER A 138 2.56 8.63 -9.54
C SER A 138 1.54 8.94 -10.64
N PRO A 139 1.90 8.80 -11.94
CA PRO A 139 0.93 8.98 -13.03
C PRO A 139 -0.24 8.00 -12.97
N ALA A 140 -0.05 6.87 -12.29
CA ALA A 140 -1.07 5.85 -12.06
C ALA A 140 -1.88 6.07 -10.77
N ALA A 141 -1.64 7.18 -10.05
CA ALA A 141 -2.48 7.62 -8.94
C ALA A 141 -3.78 8.20 -9.51
N LEU A 142 -4.77 7.33 -9.73
CA LEU A 142 -6.09 7.69 -10.23
C LEU A 142 -6.97 8.39 -9.17
N ALA A 143 -6.50 8.43 -7.91
CA ALA A 143 -7.19 9.09 -6.82
C ALA A 143 -7.42 10.58 -7.10
N SER A 144 -8.65 10.89 -7.50
CA SER A 144 -9.15 12.25 -7.65
C SER A 144 -9.48 12.78 -6.26
N TYR A 145 -8.82 13.88 -5.91
CA TYR A 145 -9.12 14.67 -4.72
C TYR A 145 -9.80 15.96 -5.16
N GLN A 146 -10.70 16.45 -4.30
CA GLN A 146 -11.42 17.71 -4.56
C GLN A 146 -10.47 18.91 -4.55
N GLU A 147 -9.39 18.82 -3.77
CA GLU A 147 -8.35 19.85 -3.67
C GLU A 147 -7.16 19.56 -4.61
N PRO A 148 -6.50 20.59 -5.15
CA PRO A 148 -5.25 20.44 -5.90
C PRO A 148 -4.18 19.74 -5.05
N VAL A 149 -3.69 18.59 -5.56
CA VAL A 149 -2.62 17.81 -4.95
C VAL A 149 -1.28 18.31 -5.51
N TYR A 150 -0.26 18.42 -4.65
CA TYR A 150 1.08 18.79 -5.10
C TYR A 150 1.72 17.67 -5.89
N ASP A 151 2.10 17.94 -7.15
CA ASP A 151 2.71 16.92 -8.00
C ASP A 151 4.18 16.65 -7.70
N LEU A 152 4.90 17.64 -7.19
CA LEU A 152 6.34 17.54 -6.89
C LEU A 152 6.59 17.76 -5.40
N LEU A 153 7.30 16.84 -4.77
CA LEU A 153 7.70 16.94 -3.37
C LEU A 153 9.22 16.93 -3.22
N SER A 154 9.68 17.51 -2.11
CA SER A 154 11.05 17.42 -1.62
C SER A 154 11.05 16.62 -0.33
N VAL A 155 11.96 15.64 -0.25
CA VAL A 155 12.21 14.83 0.93
C VAL A 155 13.60 15.17 1.46
N HIS A 156 13.69 15.41 2.76
CA HIS A 156 14.96 15.57 3.45
C HIS A 156 15.01 14.66 4.68
N ILE A 157 16.07 13.87 4.78
CA ILE A 157 16.32 12.99 5.91
C ILE A 157 17.64 13.38 6.53
N GLU A 158 17.65 13.66 7.83
CA GLU A 158 18.83 14.14 8.55
C GLU A 158 19.17 13.20 9.70
N TRP A 159 20.44 12.80 9.77
CA TRP A 159 21.01 12.15 10.94
C TRP A 159 21.36 13.21 11.99
N GLN A 160 20.42 13.48 12.90
CA GLN A 160 20.60 14.57 13.86
C GLN A 160 21.43 14.12 15.07
N THR A 161 21.14 12.95 15.62
CA THR A 161 21.93 12.32 16.69
C THR A 161 22.03 10.82 16.45
N GLU A 162 22.83 10.12 17.25
CA GLU A 162 22.93 8.66 17.18
C GLU A 162 21.57 7.97 17.36
N ASN A 163 20.65 8.62 18.08
CA ASN A 163 19.36 8.12 18.52
C ASN A 163 18.17 8.85 17.87
N ARG A 164 18.41 9.88 17.04
CA ARG A 164 17.36 10.70 16.43
C ARG A 164 17.58 10.91 14.94
N VAL A 165 16.56 10.56 14.15
CA VAL A 165 16.48 10.87 12.71
C VAL A 165 15.30 11.80 12.47
N ARG A 166 15.50 12.76 11.57
CA ARG A 166 14.43 13.60 11.03
C ARG A 166 14.07 13.14 9.64
N VAL A 167 12.78 13.02 9.35
CA VAL A 167 12.23 12.75 8.01
C VAL A 167 11.22 13.84 7.68
N LYS A 168 11.59 14.73 6.77
CA LYS A 168 10.76 15.87 6.37
C LYS A 168 10.34 15.74 4.91
N ILE A 169 9.05 15.94 4.63
CA ILE A 169 8.45 15.91 3.31
C ILE A 169 7.64 17.19 3.11
N THR A 170 7.99 17.95 2.07
CA THR A 170 7.34 19.23 1.72
C THR A 170 6.98 19.25 0.24
N PRO A 171 5.99 20.05 -0.20
CA PRO A 171 5.87 20.35 -1.61
C PRO A 171 7.11 21.09 -2.12
N LYS A 172 7.53 20.79 -3.34
CA LYS A 172 8.68 21.42 -3.98
C LYS A 172 8.32 22.84 -4.40
N ASN A 173 9.21 23.80 -4.13
CA ASN A 173 9.07 25.22 -4.52
C ASN A 173 7.81 25.92 -3.98
N VAL A 174 7.18 25.38 -2.94
CA VAL A 174 6.00 25.96 -2.30
C VAL A 174 6.32 26.12 -0.82
N GLN A 175 6.32 27.36 -0.33
CA GLN A 175 6.45 27.63 1.10
C GLN A 175 5.14 27.24 1.79
N ARG A 176 5.23 26.41 2.83
CA ARG A 176 4.10 26.05 3.69
C ARG A 176 4.38 26.48 5.13
N TRP A 177 3.34 26.48 5.95
CA TRP A 177 3.50 26.69 7.39
C TRP A 177 4.36 25.58 7.99
N GLU A 178 5.39 25.99 8.73
CA GLU A 178 6.24 25.12 9.52
C GLU A 178 6.39 25.72 10.91
N LEU A 179 6.39 24.88 11.95
CA LEU A 179 6.57 25.34 13.32
C LEU A 179 7.97 25.99 13.47
N PRO A 180 8.06 27.30 13.78
CA PRO A 180 9.32 28.00 13.84
C PRO A 180 10.23 27.46 14.95
N ALA A 181 11.54 27.45 14.69
CA ALA A 181 12.55 27.04 15.68
C ALA A 181 12.57 27.93 16.93
N SER A 182 12.07 29.17 16.84
CA SER A 182 11.91 30.07 18.00
C SER A 182 10.85 29.59 18.99
N ILE A 183 9.90 28.75 18.55
CA ILE A 183 8.86 28.16 19.41
C ILE A 183 9.30 26.77 19.89
N LEU A 184 9.85 25.95 18.99
CA LEU A 184 10.35 24.60 19.30
C LEU A 184 11.69 24.36 18.60
N ASN A 185 12.78 24.52 19.35
CA ASN A 185 14.13 24.31 18.84
C ASN A 185 14.56 22.85 18.98
N ILE A 186 14.16 22.01 18.01
CA ILE A 186 14.52 20.58 17.94
C ILE A 186 15.52 20.27 16.81
N GLU A 187 15.88 21.28 16.01
CA GLU A 187 16.69 21.14 14.79
C GLU A 187 18.19 21.03 15.06
N SER A 188 18.63 21.10 16.33
CA SER A 188 20.05 21.00 16.66
C SER A 188 20.57 19.60 16.31
N SER A 189 21.44 19.52 15.32
CA SER A 189 22.18 18.30 15.01
C SER A 189 23.51 18.27 15.76
N ASN A 190 23.96 17.07 16.14
CA ASN A 190 25.35 16.86 16.51
C ASN A 190 26.13 16.59 15.22
N GLY A 191 26.87 17.59 14.74
CA GLY A 191 27.62 17.53 13.48
C GLY A 191 28.68 16.41 13.37
N SER A 192 28.90 15.61 14.42
CA SER A 192 29.74 14.41 14.38
C SER A 192 29.00 13.13 13.99
N VAL A 193 27.67 13.11 14.06
CA VAL A 193 26.86 11.91 13.76
C VAL A 193 26.65 11.75 12.26
N ASN A 194 26.69 10.50 11.79
CA ASN A 194 26.48 10.12 10.40
C ASN A 194 25.81 8.73 10.30
N ARG A 195 25.56 8.28 9.07
CA ARG A 195 24.93 6.97 8.82
C ARG A 195 25.66 5.77 9.42
N ASN A 196 26.97 5.86 9.64
CA ASN A 196 27.75 4.76 10.21
C ASN A 196 27.66 4.75 11.75
N THR A 197 27.64 5.92 12.39
CA THR A 197 27.65 6.06 13.86
C THR A 197 26.27 6.05 14.52
N SER A 198 25.19 6.22 13.75
CA SER A 198 23.81 6.12 14.24
C SER A 198 23.38 4.71 14.62
N LEU A 199 22.37 4.58 15.48
CA LEU A 199 21.78 3.30 15.90
C LEU A 199 20.74 2.74 14.92
N TYR A 200 20.50 3.43 13.81
CA TYR A 200 19.48 3.08 12.83
C TYR A 200 20.02 3.11 11.40
N THR A 201 19.37 2.38 10.49
CA THR A 201 19.56 2.47 9.05
C THR A 201 18.33 3.11 8.40
N VAL A 202 18.55 3.77 7.28
CA VAL A 202 17.52 4.39 6.45
C VAL A 202 17.52 3.67 5.11
N THR A 203 16.36 3.17 4.69
CA THR A 203 16.18 2.50 3.41
C THR A 203 14.95 3.06 2.69
N PHE A 204 14.90 2.86 1.37
CA PHE A 204 13.84 3.39 0.52
C PHE A 204 13.16 2.29 -0.28
N THR A 205 11.90 2.51 -0.60
CA THR A 205 11.15 1.76 -1.61
C THR A 205 10.76 2.73 -2.71
N ASP A 206 10.77 2.29 -3.97
CA ASP A 206 10.46 3.17 -5.10
C ASP A 206 8.97 3.26 -5.43
N ARG A 207 8.23 2.15 -5.24
CA ARG A 207 6.82 2.01 -5.69
C ARG A 207 5.95 1.19 -4.72
N PRO A 208 5.00 1.84 -4.02
CA PRO A 208 4.92 3.29 -3.80
C PRO A 208 6.21 3.78 -3.10
N TRP A 209 6.59 5.04 -3.33
CA TRP A 209 7.76 5.57 -2.65
C TRP A 209 7.54 5.62 -1.14
N GLY A 210 8.54 5.22 -0.37
CA GLY A 210 8.51 5.34 1.08
C GLY A 210 9.89 5.20 1.70
N VAL A 211 9.97 5.56 2.98
CA VAL A 211 11.17 5.45 3.80
C VAL A 211 10.93 4.47 4.93
N ALA A 212 11.92 3.62 5.20
CA ALA A 212 11.94 2.74 6.35
C ALA A 212 13.16 3.04 7.23
N ILE A 213 12.91 3.14 8.54
CA ILE A 213 13.91 3.30 9.59
C ILE A 213 13.98 1.98 10.35
N THR A 214 15.17 1.39 10.39
CA THR A 214 15.40 0.09 11.01
C THR A 214 16.43 0.21 12.11
N ARG A 215 16.13 -0.30 13.30
CA ARG A 215 17.07 -0.39 14.43
C ARG A 215 18.19 -1.37 14.06
N LYS A 216 19.46 -0.92 14.16
CA LYS A 216 20.62 -1.75 13.79
C LYS A 216 20.82 -2.96 14.70
N SER A 217 20.59 -2.80 16.01
CA SER A 217 20.87 -3.85 17.01
C SER A 217 19.96 -5.08 16.88
N SER A 218 18.66 -4.86 16.65
CA SER A 218 17.66 -5.92 16.59
C SER A 218 17.17 -6.24 15.17
N GLY A 219 17.38 -5.34 14.21
CA GLY A 219 16.78 -5.43 12.87
C GLY A 219 15.29 -5.05 12.83
N SER A 220 14.73 -4.56 13.94
CA SER A 220 13.33 -4.12 14.03
C SER A 220 13.08 -2.90 13.13
N VAL A 221 12.04 -2.96 12.30
CA VAL A 221 11.60 -1.84 11.46
C VAL A 221 10.62 -0.99 12.27
N ILE A 222 11.10 0.16 12.76
CA ILE A 222 10.38 1.00 13.73
C ILE A 222 9.53 2.09 13.08
N PHE A 223 9.79 2.39 11.81
CA PHE A 223 8.98 3.28 10.98
C PHE A 223 9.10 2.81 9.54
N ASN A 224 7.99 2.65 8.83
CA ASN A 224 8.01 2.28 7.42
C ASN A 224 6.82 2.91 6.71
N SER A 225 7.08 3.87 5.83
CA SER A 225 6.05 4.59 5.08
C SER A 225 5.80 4.07 3.67
N SER A 226 6.35 2.90 3.30
CA SER A 226 6.25 2.32 1.95
C SER A 226 4.87 1.71 1.66
N PHE A 227 3.83 2.53 1.80
CA PHE A 227 2.43 2.18 1.60
C PHE A 227 1.78 3.17 0.64
N PRO A 228 0.74 2.73 -0.11
CA PRO A 228 0.08 3.61 -1.05
C PRO A 228 -0.71 4.71 -0.34
N GLY A 229 -1.03 5.76 -1.10
CA GLY A 229 -1.91 6.82 -0.60
C GLY A 229 -1.23 7.87 0.28
N MET A 230 0.10 7.95 0.27
CA MET A 230 0.78 9.19 0.70
C MET A 230 0.30 10.33 -0.20
N LEU A 231 -0.21 11.41 0.40
CA LEU A 231 -0.79 12.53 -0.33
C LEU A 231 -0.48 13.84 0.35
N LEU A 232 -0.08 14.87 -0.41
CA LEU A 232 0.03 16.23 0.08
C LEU A 232 -0.77 17.16 -0.84
N ALA A 233 -1.88 17.66 -0.34
CA ALA A 233 -2.65 18.78 -0.88
C ALA A 233 -2.56 19.97 0.09
N ASP A 234 -3.12 21.12 -0.27
CA ASP A 234 -3.07 22.31 0.58
C ASP A 234 -3.71 22.07 1.96
N LEU A 235 -4.91 21.47 1.98
CA LEU A 235 -5.70 21.23 3.19
C LEU A 235 -5.86 19.74 3.53
N PHE A 236 -5.02 18.88 2.97
CA PHE A 236 -5.04 17.44 3.28
C PHE A 236 -3.66 16.82 3.05
N LEU A 237 -3.00 16.39 4.13
CA LEU A 237 -1.75 15.67 4.11
C LEU A 237 -1.94 14.32 4.78
N GLN A 238 -1.53 13.23 4.13
CA GLN A 238 -1.68 11.88 4.64
C GLN A 238 -0.39 11.08 4.48
N LEU A 239 -0.01 10.34 5.53
CA LEU A 239 1.06 9.34 5.49
C LEU A 239 0.75 8.21 6.47
N THR A 240 0.94 6.97 6.01
CA THR A 240 0.81 5.76 6.83
C THR A 240 2.17 5.20 7.15
N THR A 241 2.38 4.77 8.38
CA THR A 241 3.58 4.03 8.80
C THR A 241 3.20 2.72 9.48
N ARG A 242 3.89 1.62 9.13
CA ARG A 242 3.76 0.34 9.84
C ARG A 242 4.63 0.35 11.11
N LEU A 243 4.11 -0.30 12.15
CA LEU A 243 4.78 -0.50 13.43
C LEU A 243 5.34 -1.94 13.54
N PRO A 244 6.34 -2.18 14.40
CA PRO A 244 6.83 -3.52 14.65
C PRO A 244 5.82 -4.36 15.45
N ASN A 245 5.04 -3.74 16.35
CA ASN A 245 3.98 -4.40 17.14
C ASN A 245 2.87 -3.40 17.57
N GLU A 246 1.89 -3.85 18.35
CA GLU A 246 0.75 -3.05 18.86
C GLU A 246 1.00 -2.36 20.22
N ASN A 247 2.23 -2.38 20.76
CA ASN A 247 2.52 -1.80 22.08
C ASN A 247 2.70 -0.28 21.97
N VAL A 248 1.62 0.44 21.68
CA VAL A 248 1.62 1.88 21.42
C VAL A 248 1.09 2.67 22.62
N TYR A 249 1.74 3.78 22.94
CA TYR A 249 1.42 4.70 24.04
C TYR A 249 1.58 6.15 23.58
N GLY A 250 0.91 7.10 24.21
CA GLY A 250 1.00 8.52 23.84
C GLY A 250 -0.23 9.00 23.07
N PHE A 251 -0.05 9.90 22.12
CA PHE A 251 -1.06 10.81 21.58
C PHE A 251 -1.75 11.65 22.65
N GLY A 252 -2.32 12.78 22.25
CA GLY A 252 -3.02 13.63 23.19
C GLY A 252 -3.47 14.97 22.62
N GLU A 253 -4.32 15.71 23.33
CA GLU A 253 -4.90 15.33 24.63
C GLU A 253 -6.28 14.66 24.46
N HIS A 254 -6.45 13.52 25.12
CA HIS A 254 -7.66 12.71 25.09
C HIS A 254 -7.86 11.98 26.41
N ARG A 255 -9.09 11.56 26.69
CA ARG A 255 -9.37 10.57 27.73
C ARG A 255 -9.29 9.16 27.12
N HIS A 256 -8.08 8.60 27.04
CA HIS A 256 -7.92 7.19 26.70
C HIS A 256 -8.50 6.30 27.81
N GLU A 257 -9.21 5.21 27.45
CA GLU A 257 -9.73 4.24 28.42
C GLU A 257 -8.62 3.38 29.05
N SER A 258 -7.49 3.23 28.34
CA SER A 258 -6.31 2.49 28.77
C SER A 258 -5.04 3.25 28.40
N PHE A 259 -3.93 2.97 29.10
CA PHE A 259 -2.65 3.62 28.80
C PHE A 259 -2.02 3.07 27.50
N LYS A 260 -2.03 1.75 27.31
CA LYS A 260 -1.74 1.13 26.01
C LYS A 260 -2.94 1.35 25.09
N HIS A 261 -2.70 1.77 23.85
CA HIS A 261 -3.76 2.02 22.88
C HIS A 261 -4.50 0.75 22.46
N ASP A 262 -5.82 0.89 22.30
CA ASP A 262 -6.61 -0.02 21.45
C ASP A 262 -6.28 0.32 19.98
N MET A 263 -5.64 -0.62 19.28
CA MET A 263 -5.24 -0.43 17.88
C MET A 263 -6.37 -0.76 16.90
N ASN A 264 -7.54 -1.21 17.36
CA ASN A 264 -8.62 -1.70 16.50
C ASN A 264 -9.40 -0.56 15.82
N TRP A 265 -8.84 -0.05 14.73
CA TRP A 265 -9.44 1.00 13.88
C TRP A 265 -9.83 2.24 14.68
N ARG A 266 -8.98 2.62 15.64
CA ARG A 266 -9.22 3.76 16.53
C ARG A 266 -8.71 5.06 15.96
N LEU A 267 -9.54 6.09 16.05
CA LEU A 267 -9.27 7.41 15.52
C LEU A 267 -9.11 8.40 16.67
N TRP A 268 -7.99 9.11 16.71
CA TRP A 268 -7.75 10.18 17.67
C TRP A 268 -7.55 11.50 16.93
N SER A 269 -8.56 12.36 16.96
CA SER A 269 -8.46 13.73 16.44
C SER A 269 -7.73 14.64 17.41
N MET A 270 -6.83 15.50 16.94
CA MET A 270 -6.06 16.46 17.75
C MET A 270 -6.25 17.86 17.19
N PHE A 271 -6.88 18.71 17.98
CA PHE A 271 -6.99 20.16 17.76
C PHE A 271 -7.38 20.78 19.09
N THR A 272 -6.67 21.80 19.56
CA THR A 272 -6.89 22.31 20.92
C THR A 272 -8.31 22.85 21.09
N ARG A 273 -9.03 22.32 22.08
CA ARG A 273 -10.44 22.61 22.31
C ARG A 273 -10.76 22.60 23.79
N ASP A 274 -11.45 23.65 24.24
CA ASP A 274 -12.06 23.68 25.57
C ASP A 274 -13.26 22.72 25.62
N SER A 275 -13.08 21.60 26.31
CA SER A 275 -14.08 20.55 26.46
C SER A 275 -13.83 19.76 27.72
N GLY A 276 -14.90 19.48 28.48
CA GLY A 276 -14.82 18.57 29.61
C GLY A 276 -14.26 17.19 29.19
N PRO A 277 -13.46 16.52 30.03
CA PRO A 277 -12.87 15.21 29.74
C PRO A 277 -13.89 14.07 29.92
N ASN A 278 -15.08 14.23 29.34
CA ASN A 278 -16.20 13.30 29.47
C ASN A 278 -16.52 12.57 28.16
N SER A 279 -15.75 12.80 27.10
CA SER A 279 -15.98 12.24 25.76
C SER A 279 -14.66 11.95 25.03
N ASP A 280 -14.74 11.24 23.91
CA ASP A 280 -13.56 10.79 23.14
C ASP A 280 -13.09 11.85 22.11
N TRP A 281 -13.41 13.11 22.37
CA TRP A 281 -13.06 14.24 21.51
C TRP A 281 -11.65 14.74 21.83
N ASN A 282 -11.09 15.51 20.91
CA ASN A 282 -9.93 16.36 21.17
C ASN A 282 -10.18 17.29 22.38
N LEU A 283 -9.17 17.42 23.24
CA LEU A 283 -9.17 18.27 24.44
C LEU A 283 -8.18 19.43 24.30
N TYR A 284 -7.59 19.91 25.39
CA TYR A 284 -6.91 21.20 25.48
C TYR A 284 -5.53 21.20 24.81
N GLY A 285 -4.80 20.08 24.86
CA GLY A 285 -3.49 19.90 24.28
C GLY A 285 -3.48 19.24 22.90
N GLN A 286 -2.35 19.40 22.20
CA GLN A 286 -2.03 18.70 20.95
C GLN A 286 -0.65 18.07 21.07
N HIS A 287 -0.63 16.74 21.18
CA HIS A 287 0.55 15.91 21.40
C HIS A 287 0.65 14.84 20.31
N PRO A 288 1.10 15.18 19.09
CA PRO A 288 1.20 14.27 17.95
C PRO A 288 2.45 13.37 18.05
N VAL A 289 2.62 12.73 19.21
CA VAL A 289 3.75 11.87 19.54
C VAL A 289 3.27 10.54 20.11
N TYR A 290 3.85 9.43 19.68
CA TYR A 290 3.66 8.14 20.31
C TYR A 290 4.99 7.50 20.71
N MET A 291 4.93 6.56 21.64
CA MET A 291 5.96 5.58 21.94
C MET A 291 5.50 4.21 21.48
N ASN A 292 6.40 3.44 20.89
CA ASN A 292 6.22 2.02 20.67
C ASN A 292 7.27 1.22 21.46
N VAL A 293 6.81 0.29 22.29
CA VAL A 293 7.67 -0.62 23.06
C VAL A 293 7.87 -1.90 22.27
N GLU A 294 9.08 -2.10 21.77
CA GLU A 294 9.47 -3.22 20.92
C GLU A 294 9.48 -4.54 21.72
N ASP A 295 9.44 -5.68 21.02
CA ASP A 295 9.29 -7.00 21.65
C ASP A 295 10.48 -7.40 22.54
N ASP A 296 11.65 -6.78 22.32
CA ASP A 296 12.86 -6.96 23.11
C ASP A 296 12.99 -5.98 24.30
N GLY A 297 11.97 -5.15 24.54
CA GLY A 297 11.92 -4.16 25.61
C GLY A 297 12.62 -2.83 25.28
N GLN A 298 13.25 -2.71 24.10
CA GLN A 298 13.67 -1.42 23.58
C GLN A 298 12.44 -0.58 23.21
N ALA A 299 12.62 0.72 22.99
CA ALA A 299 11.52 1.58 22.62
C ALA A 299 11.93 2.61 21.58
N ASN A 300 10.95 3.01 20.77
CA ASN A 300 11.06 4.15 19.87
C ASN A 300 9.93 5.15 20.17
N MET A 301 10.15 6.40 19.82
CA MET A 301 9.11 7.44 19.82
C MET A 301 9.09 8.12 18.46
N VAL A 302 7.90 8.55 18.03
CA VAL A 302 7.74 9.29 16.77
C VAL A 302 6.87 10.50 17.01
N LEU A 303 7.43 11.68 16.75
CA LEU A 303 6.76 12.96 16.79
C LEU A 303 6.48 13.43 15.35
N LEU A 304 5.25 13.85 15.06
CA LEU A 304 4.96 14.69 13.89
C LEU A 304 4.97 16.17 14.33
N LYS A 305 5.99 16.93 13.90
CA LYS A 305 6.12 18.37 14.17
C LYS A 305 5.17 19.17 13.28
N ASN A 306 3.88 19.13 13.61
CA ASN A 306 2.81 19.84 12.91
C ASN A 306 1.75 20.32 13.91
N THR A 307 1.25 21.54 13.75
CA THR A 307 0.29 22.18 14.66
C THR A 307 -1.09 22.42 14.06
N ASN A 308 -1.34 21.95 12.83
CA ASN A 308 -2.66 22.01 12.24
C ASN A 308 -3.57 20.95 12.88
N ALA A 309 -4.88 21.11 12.73
CA ALA A 309 -5.82 20.07 13.13
C ALA A 309 -5.47 18.77 12.39
N MET A 310 -5.48 17.66 13.12
CA MET A 310 -5.09 16.37 12.56
C MET A 310 -5.86 15.24 13.21
N GLU A 311 -5.74 14.06 12.64
CA GLU A 311 -6.19 12.81 13.22
C GLU A 311 -5.16 11.72 12.97
N VAL A 312 -5.11 10.76 13.88
CA VAL A 312 -4.35 9.53 13.71
C VAL A 312 -5.29 8.34 13.75
N LEU A 313 -5.20 7.49 12.73
CA LEU A 313 -5.90 6.21 12.68
C LEU A 313 -4.95 5.09 13.08
N LEU A 314 -5.32 4.33 14.09
CA LEU A 314 -4.63 3.14 14.56
C LEU A 314 -5.26 1.92 13.89
N GLN A 315 -4.43 1.10 13.26
CA GLN A 315 -4.82 -0.17 12.64
C GLN A 315 -4.25 -1.34 13.46
N PRO A 316 -5.01 -2.42 13.66
CA PRO A 316 -4.60 -3.52 14.54
C PRO A 316 -3.67 -4.52 13.82
N ASN A 317 -3.35 -5.62 14.51
CA ASN A 317 -2.71 -6.83 14.03
C ASN A 317 -3.57 -7.56 12.99
N PRO A 318 -2.95 -8.31 12.04
CA PRO A 318 -1.54 -8.71 12.00
C PRO A 318 -0.55 -7.67 11.44
N ASP A 319 -1.03 -6.56 10.89
CA ASP A 319 -0.17 -5.50 10.35
C ASP A 319 -0.47 -4.16 11.04
N PRO A 320 0.07 -3.92 12.25
CA PRO A 320 -0.23 -2.71 12.99
C PRO A 320 0.34 -1.48 12.29
N ALA A 321 -0.45 -0.42 12.19
CA ALA A 321 -0.06 0.79 11.48
C ALA A 321 -0.72 2.03 12.07
N ILE A 322 -0.12 3.18 11.77
CA ILE A 322 -0.64 4.50 12.12
C ILE A 322 -0.74 5.32 10.83
N THR A 323 -1.93 5.81 10.51
CA THR A 323 -2.14 6.78 9.44
C THR A 323 -2.32 8.16 10.05
N TYR A 324 -1.43 9.09 9.71
CA TYR A 324 -1.57 10.50 10.03
C TYR A 324 -2.35 11.19 8.92
N ILE A 325 -3.36 11.99 9.29
CA ILE A 325 -4.06 12.90 8.39
C ILE A 325 -4.05 14.28 9.04
N THR A 326 -3.47 15.29 8.39
CA THR A 326 -3.45 16.68 8.88
C THR A 326 -3.93 17.64 7.81
N ILE A 327 -4.59 18.73 8.20
CA ILE A 327 -5.23 19.68 7.27
C ILE A 327 -4.32 20.83 6.83
N GLY A 328 -3.01 20.71 7.02
CA GLY A 328 -2.08 21.75 6.58
C GLY A 328 -0.64 21.55 7.02
N GLY A 329 0.20 22.55 6.74
CA GLY A 329 1.61 22.53 7.07
C GLY A 329 2.41 21.53 6.23
N VAL A 330 3.31 20.78 6.86
CA VAL A 330 4.19 19.79 6.23
C VAL A 330 4.21 18.49 7.03
N LEU A 331 4.76 17.42 6.46
CA LEU A 331 5.05 16.19 7.18
C LEU A 331 6.50 16.24 7.67
N ASP A 332 6.71 16.57 8.94
CA ASP A 332 8.03 16.72 9.56
C ASP A 332 8.15 15.77 10.77
N PHE A 333 8.67 14.57 10.54
CA PHE A 333 8.76 13.51 11.53
C PHE A 333 10.11 13.50 12.23
N TYR A 334 10.11 13.33 13.55
CA TYR A 334 11.28 13.03 14.36
C TYR A 334 11.09 11.65 14.99
N ILE A 335 12.04 10.76 14.75
CA ILE A 335 12.00 9.38 15.20
C ILE A 335 13.17 9.19 16.16
N PHE A 336 12.85 8.79 17.38
CA PHE A 336 13.78 8.64 18.50
C PHE A 336 13.90 7.16 18.84
N LEU A 337 15.11 6.70 19.13
CA LEU A 337 15.41 5.34 19.55
C LEU A 337 15.96 5.38 20.97
N GLY A 338 15.49 4.50 21.83
CA GLY A 338 16.09 4.26 23.15
C GLY A 338 16.27 2.77 23.40
N SER A 339 17.15 2.48 24.35
CA SER A 339 17.38 1.14 24.90
C SER A 339 16.26 0.66 25.85
N SER A 340 15.39 1.59 26.27
CA SER A 340 14.23 1.32 27.12
C SER A 340 13.17 2.44 26.95
N PRO A 341 11.93 2.26 27.46
CA PRO A 341 10.91 3.31 27.47
C PRO A 341 11.36 4.61 28.16
N SER A 342 12.09 4.51 29.28
CA SER A 342 12.60 5.70 29.99
C SER A 342 13.70 6.41 29.20
N ASP A 343 14.56 5.64 28.51
CA ASP A 343 15.64 6.17 27.71
C ASP A 343 15.13 6.97 26.51
N VAL A 344 14.15 6.43 25.77
CA VAL A 344 13.60 7.13 24.60
C VAL A 344 12.85 8.41 24.98
N VAL A 345 12.21 8.45 26.16
CA VAL A 345 11.59 9.69 26.69
C VAL A 345 12.64 10.76 26.94
N LYS A 346 13.84 10.41 27.42
CA LYS A 346 14.93 11.39 27.59
C LYS A 346 15.35 11.99 26.25
N HIS A 347 15.49 11.17 25.21
CA HIS A 347 15.85 11.63 23.86
C HIS A 347 14.76 12.49 23.22
N TYR A 348 13.49 12.29 23.58
CA TYR A 348 12.37 13.13 23.15
C TYR A 348 12.34 14.50 23.86
N ILE A 349 12.68 14.52 25.16
CA ILE A 349 12.69 15.75 25.97
C ILE A 349 13.91 16.63 25.67
N GLN A 350 15.03 16.02 25.26
CA GLN A 350 16.28 16.71 24.88
C GLN A 350 16.20 17.33 23.49
#